data_AF-A0A9X3YGC7-F1
#
_entry.id   AF-A0A9X3YGC7-F1
#
_cell.length_a   1.000
_cell.length_b   1.000
_cell.length_c   1.000
_cell.angle_alpha   90.00
_cell.angle_beta   90.00
_cell.angle_gamma   90.00
#
_symmetry.space_group_name_H-M   'P 1'
#
loop_
_entity.id
_entity.type
_entity.pdbx_description
1 polymer ?
#
loop_
_entity_poly.entity_id
_entity_poly.type
_entity_poly.pdbx_seq_one_letter_code
_entity_poly.pdbx_strand_id
1 'polypeptide(L)'
;AWYYEWAGNLADHFHGPISIALVSAPTLGDGVDAFLRYFPSRIPYMHLHGRQEGTLFYAELSPLIDLGAVKPILVETPIVLLQKHLENVYGVDLAQAALELDYPETAHAERCRAYFPFPVRFSAGRNALVIPAAWRILRNLGHVESTWV
;
A
#
# COMPACT_ATOMS: atom_id res chain seq x y z
N ALA A 1 -7.41 -13.23 -7.82
CA ALA A 1 -7.05 -13.34 -9.25
C ALA A 1 -5.66 -13.98 -9.36
N TRP A 2 -5.22 -14.42 -10.55
CA TRP A 2 -3.89 -15.04 -10.72
C TRP A 2 -2.73 -14.10 -10.33
N TYR A 3 -2.95 -12.79 -10.43
CA TYR A 3 -1.89 -11.80 -10.25
C TYR A 3 -1.52 -11.55 -8.79
N TYR A 4 -2.26 -12.03 -7.79
CA TYR A 4 -1.89 -11.77 -6.39
C TYR A 4 -0.64 -12.54 -5.95
N GLU A 5 -0.47 -13.76 -6.44
CA GLU A 5 0.79 -14.51 -6.23
C GLU A 5 1.95 -13.82 -6.96
N TRP A 6 1.71 -13.35 -8.18
CA TRP A 6 2.67 -12.54 -8.93
C TRP A 6 3.03 -11.23 -8.21
N ALA A 7 2.05 -10.51 -7.67
CA ALA A 7 2.24 -9.26 -6.92
C ALA A 7 2.97 -9.50 -5.59
N GLY A 8 2.67 -10.62 -4.91
CA GLY A 8 3.39 -11.05 -3.71
C GLY A 8 4.86 -11.32 -4.02
N ASN A 9 5.14 -12.11 -5.06
CA ASN A 9 6.51 -12.35 -5.53
C ASN A 9 7.19 -11.04 -5.95
N LEU A 10 6.47 -10.11 -6.59
CA LEU A 10 7.02 -8.80 -6.94
C LEU A 10 7.42 -8.01 -5.69
N ALA A 11 6.64 -8.07 -4.61
CA ALA A 11 6.98 -7.41 -3.35
C ALA A 11 8.26 -7.99 -2.73
N ASP A 12 8.43 -9.31 -2.76
CA ASP A 12 9.64 -9.99 -2.26
C ASP A 12 10.89 -9.63 -3.08
N HIS A 13 10.72 -9.45 -4.39
CA HIS A 13 11.79 -9.07 -5.32
C HIS A 13 11.85 -7.57 -5.60
N PHE A 14 11.07 -6.76 -4.86
CA PHE A 14 11.09 -5.32 -5.00
C PHE A 14 12.41 -4.85 -4.39
N HIS A 15 13.44 -4.76 -5.21
CA HIS A 15 14.78 -4.34 -4.82
C HIS A 15 15.07 -2.99 -5.48
N GLY A 16 15.30 -1.97 -4.66
CA GLY A 16 15.64 -0.63 -5.15
C GLY A 16 15.59 0.41 -4.04
N PRO A 17 15.84 1.70 -4.39
CA PRO A 17 15.92 2.77 -3.41
C PRO A 17 14.67 2.92 -2.54
N ILE A 18 13.49 2.63 -3.10
CA ILE A 18 12.21 2.68 -2.36
C ILE A 18 12.16 1.59 -1.29
N SER A 19 12.64 0.37 -1.59
CA SER A 19 12.69 -0.72 -0.61
C SER A 19 13.63 -0.39 0.52
N ILE A 20 14.80 0.19 0.20
CA ILE A 20 15.75 0.69 1.21
C ILE A 20 15.08 1.76 2.06
N ALA A 21 14.45 2.77 1.45
CA ALA A 21 13.74 3.81 2.18
C ALA A 21 12.67 3.22 3.12
N LEU A 22 11.87 2.25 2.66
CA LEU A 22 10.86 1.59 3.50
C LEU A 22 11.48 0.88 4.71
N VAL A 23 12.56 0.12 4.52
CA VAL A 23 13.17 -0.68 5.60
C VAL A 23 14.16 0.10 6.46
N SER A 24 14.65 1.26 6.02
CA SER A 24 15.54 2.13 6.79
C SER A 24 14.85 3.35 7.39
N ALA A 25 13.60 3.66 7.03
CA ALA A 25 12.85 4.79 7.58
C ALA A 25 12.80 4.76 9.12
N PRO A 26 12.89 5.91 9.83
CA PRO A 26 12.80 5.98 11.29
C PRO A 26 11.45 5.49 11.81
N THR A 27 10.37 5.83 11.10
CA THR A 27 9.01 5.44 11.43
C THR A 27 8.28 4.84 10.23
N LEU A 28 7.19 4.12 10.49
CA LEU A 28 6.29 3.65 9.43
C LEU A 28 5.82 4.82 8.55
N GLY A 29 5.47 5.95 9.17
CA GLY A 29 5.01 7.13 8.46
C GLY A 29 6.05 7.66 7.48
N ASP A 30 7.31 7.74 7.90
CA ASP A 30 8.41 8.20 7.05
C ASP A 30 8.63 7.26 5.84
N GLY A 31 8.54 5.94 6.07
CA GLY A 31 8.66 4.94 5.01
C GLY A 31 7.49 5.00 4.01
N VAL A 32 6.26 5.10 4.51
CA VAL A 32 5.06 5.25 3.69
C VAL A 32 5.11 6.55 2.89
N ASP A 33 5.55 7.66 3.47
CA ASP A 33 5.67 8.93 2.74
C ASP A 33 6.72 8.86 1.63
N ALA A 34 7.87 8.22 1.89
CA ALA A 34 8.88 7.97 0.86
C ALA A 34 8.30 7.11 -0.27
N PHE A 35 7.55 6.06 0.06
CA PHE A 35 6.87 5.23 -0.94
C PHE A 35 5.89 6.06 -1.77
N LEU A 36 4.98 6.80 -1.14
CA LEU A 36 3.98 7.61 -1.85
C LEU A 36 4.62 8.66 -2.75
N ARG A 37 5.73 9.26 -2.31
CA ARG A 37 6.47 10.27 -3.07
C ARG A 37 7.20 9.70 -4.28
N TYR A 38 7.88 8.56 -4.13
CA TYR A 38 8.82 8.08 -5.14
C TYR A 38 8.29 6.93 -6.00
N PHE A 39 7.31 6.16 -5.52
CA PHE A 39 6.73 5.05 -6.28
C PHE A 39 6.10 5.45 -7.62
N PRO A 40 5.45 6.63 -7.77
CA PRO A 40 4.97 7.11 -9.07
C PRO A 40 6.03 7.18 -10.18
N SER A 41 7.33 7.27 -9.84
CA SER A 41 8.42 7.21 -10.83
C SER A 41 8.46 5.88 -11.61
N ARG A 42 7.88 4.81 -11.05
CA ARG A 42 7.76 3.48 -11.69
C ARG A 42 6.40 3.25 -12.35
N ILE A 43 5.38 4.03 -11.97
CA ILE A 43 4.01 3.92 -12.46
C ILE A 43 3.43 5.31 -12.78
N PRO A 44 3.88 5.97 -13.87
CA PRO A 44 3.59 7.37 -14.14
C PRO A 44 2.10 7.66 -14.43
N TYR A 45 1.28 6.63 -14.61
CA TYR A 45 -0.18 6.72 -14.75
C TYR A 45 -0.93 6.82 -13.41
N MET A 46 -0.23 6.86 -12.28
CA MET A 46 -0.82 6.87 -10.95
C MET A 46 -0.21 7.98 -10.09
N HIS A 47 -1.05 8.80 -9.47
CA HIS A 47 -0.65 9.69 -8.40
C HIS A 47 -0.88 9.02 -7.04
N LEU A 48 0.13 9.05 -6.18
CA LEU A 48 0.07 8.50 -4.83
C LEU A 48 0.19 9.66 -3.83
N HIS A 49 -0.69 9.69 -2.84
CA HIS A 49 -0.63 10.70 -1.79
C HIS A 49 -1.18 10.20 -0.46
N GLY A 50 -0.76 10.84 0.62
CA GLY A 50 -1.18 10.54 1.97
C GLY A 50 -2.22 11.55 2.44
N ARG A 51 -3.25 11.09 3.14
CA ARG A 51 -4.24 11.97 3.77
C ARG A 51 -4.64 11.44 5.14
N GLN A 52 -4.69 12.31 6.14
CA GLN A 52 -5.17 11.94 7.47
C GLN A 52 -6.59 12.48 7.67
N GLU A 53 -7.50 11.62 8.14
CA GLU A 53 -8.85 11.99 8.56
C GLU A 53 -9.10 11.44 9.96
N GLY A 54 -9.15 12.32 10.95
CA GLY A 54 -9.33 11.92 12.34
C GLY A 54 -8.24 10.94 12.79
N THR A 55 -8.65 9.74 13.18
CA THR A 55 -7.78 8.65 13.67
C THR A 55 -7.27 7.73 12.57
N LEU A 56 -7.59 8.00 11.30
CA LEU A 56 -7.22 7.16 10.16
C LEU A 56 -6.28 7.91 9.22
N PHE A 57 -5.36 7.17 8.62
CA PHE A 57 -4.51 7.62 7.54
C PHE A 57 -4.80 6.81 6.28
N TYR A 58 -4.87 7.50 5.15
CA TYR A 58 -5.19 6.99 3.84
C TYR A 58 -3.96 7.14 2.96
N ALA A 59 -3.39 6.02 2.53
CA ALA A 59 -2.44 5.96 1.43
C ALA A 59 -3.24 5.79 0.12
N GLU A 60 -3.55 6.91 -0.53
CA GLU A 60 -4.47 6.98 -1.67
C GLU A 60 -3.75 6.84 -3.02
N LEU A 61 -4.36 6.07 -3.92
CA LEU A 61 -3.94 5.87 -5.30
C LEU A 61 -4.98 6.48 -6.25
N SER A 62 -4.56 7.47 -7.02
CA SER A 62 -5.41 8.20 -7.96
C SER A 62 -4.92 7.98 -9.39
N PRO A 63 -5.60 7.14 -10.19
CA PRO A 63 -5.28 7.00 -11.60
C PRO A 63 -5.35 8.34 -12.33
N LEU A 64 -4.33 8.64 -13.13
CA LEU A 64 -4.25 9.87 -13.94
C LEU A 64 -4.87 9.70 -15.33
N ILE A 65 -5.18 8.46 -15.69
CA ILE A 65 -5.83 8.06 -16.95
C ILE A 65 -6.90 7.01 -16.63
N ASP A 66 -7.79 6.77 -17.59
CA ASP A 66 -8.68 5.62 -17.51
C ASP A 66 -7.88 4.32 -17.69
N LEU A 67 -7.88 3.48 -16.65
CA LEU A 67 -7.18 2.19 -16.64
C LEU A 67 -8.05 1.05 -17.19
N GLY A 68 -9.35 1.30 -17.44
CA GLY A 68 -10.28 0.30 -17.96
C GLY A 68 -10.22 -1.03 -17.21
N ALA A 69 -10.17 -2.13 -17.96
CA ALA A 69 -10.20 -3.49 -17.41
C ALA A 69 -8.97 -3.86 -16.56
N VAL A 70 -7.84 -3.15 -16.69
CA VAL A 70 -6.63 -3.41 -15.90
C VAL A 70 -6.58 -2.62 -14.60
N LYS A 71 -7.59 -1.80 -14.30
CA LYS A 71 -7.67 -1.02 -13.05
C LYS A 71 -7.40 -1.86 -11.79
N PRO A 72 -8.02 -3.05 -11.58
CA PRO A 72 -7.82 -3.81 -10.36
C PRO A 72 -6.35 -4.21 -10.14
N ILE A 73 -5.69 -4.80 -11.14
CA ILE A 73 -4.29 -5.21 -11.00
C ILE A 73 -3.36 -4.01 -10.75
N LEU A 74 -3.59 -2.88 -11.41
CA LEU A 74 -2.74 -1.69 -11.28
C LEU A 74 -2.94 -0.95 -9.95
N VAL A 75 -4.15 -0.96 -9.40
CA VAL A 75 -4.48 -0.36 -8.10
C VAL A 75 -4.09 -1.26 -6.94
N GLU A 76 -4.33 -2.57 -7.05
CA GLU A 76 -4.14 -3.50 -5.94
C GLU A 76 -2.66 -3.88 -5.76
N THR A 77 -1.86 -3.90 -6.83
CA THR A 77 -0.44 -4.29 -6.74
C THR A 77 0.37 -3.42 -5.77
N PRO A 78 0.36 -2.06 -5.84
CA PRO A 78 1.10 -1.24 -4.88
C PRO A 78 0.59 -1.41 -3.44
N ILE A 79 -0.67 -1.78 -3.26
CA ILE A 79 -1.27 -2.04 -1.95
C ILE A 79 -0.75 -3.37 -1.37
N VAL A 80 -0.56 -4.40 -2.20
CA VAL A 80 0.13 -5.64 -1.80
C VAL A 80 1.54 -5.34 -1.28
N LEU A 81 2.28 -4.43 -1.93
CA LEU A 81 3.63 -4.04 -1.47
C LEU A 81 3.58 -3.40 -0.08
N LEU A 82 2.65 -2.47 0.15
CA LEU A 82 2.46 -1.82 1.45
C LEU A 82 1.99 -2.81 2.53
N GLN A 83 1.07 -3.72 2.20
CA GLN A 83 0.64 -4.81 3.09
C GLN A 83 1.84 -5.64 3.53
N LYS A 84 2.65 -6.13 2.58
CA LYS A 84 3.82 -6.96 2.87
C LYS A 84 4.85 -6.22 3.74
N HIS A 85 5.03 -4.93 3.51
CA HIS A 85 5.88 -4.10 4.36
C HIS A 85 5.36 -4.03 5.80
N LEU A 86 4.06 -3.81 5.99
CA LEU A 86 3.43 -3.79 7.32
C LEU A 86 3.57 -5.14 8.05
N GLU A 87 3.33 -6.25 7.34
CA GLU A 87 3.49 -7.62 7.87
C GLU A 87 4.93 -7.89 8.33
N ASN A 88 5.91 -7.56 7.48
CA ASN A 88 7.29 -7.99 7.69
C ASN A 88 8.07 -7.12 8.69
N VAL A 89 7.72 -5.83 8.82
CA VAL A 89 8.54 -4.87 9.59
C VAL A 89 7.90 -4.51 10.94
N TYR A 90 6.59 -4.34 10.99
CA TYR A 90 5.95 -3.74 12.17
C TYR A 90 5.09 -4.70 12.99
N GLY A 91 4.75 -5.88 12.47
CA GLY A 91 3.96 -6.89 13.20
C GLY A 91 2.62 -6.35 13.70
N VAL A 92 2.01 -5.44 12.94
CA VAL A 92 0.75 -4.77 13.29
C VAL A 92 -0.45 -5.70 13.17
N ASP A 93 -1.51 -5.41 13.93
CA ASP A 93 -2.81 -6.07 13.77
C ASP A 93 -3.50 -5.56 12.51
N LEU A 94 -3.30 -6.27 11.40
CA LEU A 94 -3.84 -5.90 10.10
C LEU A 94 -5.37 -5.88 10.05
N ALA A 95 -6.08 -6.50 11.00
CA ALA A 95 -7.54 -6.39 11.06
C ALA A 95 -8.02 -4.94 11.31
N GLN A 96 -7.14 -4.04 11.77
CA GLN A 96 -7.43 -2.61 11.96
C GLN A 96 -7.19 -1.77 10.70
N ALA A 97 -6.57 -2.35 9.67
CA ALA A 97 -6.46 -1.73 8.36
C ALA A 97 -7.73 -1.98 7.54
N ALA A 98 -7.87 -1.30 6.41
CA ALA A 98 -8.89 -1.58 5.41
C ALA A 98 -8.38 -1.24 4.02
N LEU A 99 -8.97 -1.88 3.01
CA LEU A 99 -8.80 -1.53 1.62
C LEU A 99 -10.09 -0.93 1.08
N GLU A 100 -10.01 0.30 0.59
CA GLU A 100 -11.09 0.96 -0.13
C GLU A 100 -10.76 0.98 -1.62
N LEU A 101 -11.73 0.60 -2.45
CA LEU A 101 -11.60 0.54 -3.91
C LEU A 101 -12.74 1.34 -4.54
N ASP A 102 -12.40 2.18 -5.53
CA ASP A 102 -13.36 3.09 -6.15
C ASP A 102 -14.26 2.42 -7.20
N TYR A 103 -13.97 1.15 -7.54
CA TYR A 103 -14.67 0.37 -8.54
C TYR A 103 -15.62 -0.66 -7.89
N PRO A 104 -16.67 -1.09 -8.60
CA PRO A 104 -17.57 -2.12 -8.11
C PRO A 104 -16.87 -3.47 -7.96
N GLU A 105 -17.53 -4.39 -7.26
CA GLU A 105 -17.05 -5.77 -7.14
C GLU A 105 -16.74 -6.37 -8.51
N THR A 106 -15.55 -6.94 -8.64
CA THR A 106 -15.16 -7.69 -9.83
C THR A 106 -15.64 -9.14 -9.70
N ALA A 107 -15.62 -9.89 -10.81
CA ALA A 107 -15.89 -11.33 -10.78
C ALA A 107 -14.93 -12.14 -9.87
N HIS A 108 -13.84 -11.52 -9.39
CA HIS A 108 -12.86 -12.12 -8.49
C HIS A 108 -12.81 -11.46 -7.11
N ALA A 109 -13.84 -10.71 -6.71
CA ALA A 109 -13.90 -9.99 -5.43
C ALA A 109 -13.67 -10.92 -4.21
N GLU A 110 -14.21 -12.13 -4.22
CA GLU A 110 -13.96 -13.12 -3.16
C GLU A 110 -12.48 -13.50 -3.03
N ARG A 111 -11.75 -13.58 -4.15
CA ARG A 111 -10.31 -13.84 -4.10
C ARG A 111 -9.52 -12.64 -3.60
N CYS A 112 -10.00 -11.41 -3.86
CA CYS A 112 -9.43 -10.19 -3.30
C CYS A 112 -9.57 -10.20 -1.77
N ARG A 113 -10.78 -10.46 -1.27
CA ARG A 113 -11.09 -10.58 0.16
C ARG A 113 -10.31 -11.70 0.85
N ALA A 114 -10.13 -12.83 0.19
CA ALA A 114 -9.36 -13.95 0.73
C ALA A 114 -7.84 -13.68 0.76
N TYR A 115 -7.34 -12.77 -0.09
CA TYR A 115 -5.91 -12.44 -0.16
C TYR A 115 -5.50 -11.42 0.90
N PHE A 116 -6.29 -10.35 1.06
CA PHE A 116 -5.97 -9.29 2.01
C PHE A 116 -6.39 -9.68 3.44
N PRO A 117 -5.52 -9.48 4.45
CA PRO A 117 -5.82 -9.78 5.85
C PRO A 117 -6.73 -8.74 6.53
N PHE A 118 -7.24 -7.77 5.76
CA PHE A 118 -8.13 -6.71 6.22
C PHE A 118 -9.41 -6.63 5.38
N PRO A 119 -10.48 -6.00 5.91
CA PRO A 119 -11.70 -5.75 5.17
C PRO A 119 -11.45 -5.00 3.85
N VAL A 120 -12.04 -5.50 2.76
CA VAL A 120 -12.04 -4.87 1.43
C VAL A 120 -13.42 -4.31 1.13
N ARG A 121 -13.49 -3.01 0.84
CA ARG A 121 -14.71 -2.27 0.50
C ARG A 121 -14.63 -1.79 -0.95
N PHE A 122 -15.51 -2.33 -1.79
CA PHE A 122 -15.70 -1.88 -3.17
C PHE A 122 -16.66 -0.69 -3.21
N SER A 123 -16.64 0.06 -4.30
CA SER A 123 -17.46 1.26 -4.51
C SER A 123 -17.33 2.32 -3.39
N ALA A 124 -16.14 2.43 -2.79
CA ALA A 124 -15.85 3.36 -1.69
C ALA A 124 -15.54 4.79 -2.14
N GLY A 125 -15.49 5.04 -3.45
CA GLY A 125 -15.21 6.37 -4.03
C GLY A 125 -13.73 6.78 -4.04
N ARG A 126 -12.84 5.93 -3.51
CA ARG A 126 -11.38 6.11 -3.53
C ARG A 126 -10.67 4.77 -3.61
N ASN A 127 -9.42 4.77 -4.07
CA ASN A 127 -8.52 3.62 -3.92
C ASN A 127 -7.52 3.92 -2.81
N ALA A 128 -7.59 3.22 -1.69
CA ALA A 128 -6.73 3.53 -0.54
C ALA A 128 -6.44 2.31 0.32
N LEU A 129 -5.20 2.20 0.78
CA LEU A 129 -4.89 1.47 2.00
C LEU A 129 -5.15 2.41 3.18
N VAL A 130 -6.08 2.02 4.04
CA VAL A 130 -6.47 2.75 5.24
C VAL A 130 -5.84 2.09 6.45
N ILE A 131 -5.10 2.84 7.24
CA ILE A 131 -4.47 2.36 8.48
C ILE A 131 -4.78 3.31 9.64
N PRO A 132 -4.73 2.85 10.89
CA PRO A 132 -4.75 3.75 12.05
C PRO A 132 -3.63 4.80 11.94
N ALA A 133 -3.95 6.08 12.10
CA ALA A 133 -2.97 7.15 12.04
C ALA A 133 -1.87 6.99 13.11
N ALA A 134 -2.21 6.39 14.25
CA ALA A 134 -1.27 6.03 15.31
C ALA A 134 -0.18 5.06 14.86
N TRP A 135 -0.37 4.28 13.79
CA TRP A 135 0.69 3.41 13.27
C TRP A 135 1.83 4.20 12.65
N ARG A 136 1.58 5.43 12.16
CA ARG A 136 2.62 6.23 11.51
C ARG A 136 3.80 6.55 12.42
N ILE A 137 3.61 6.57 13.74
CA ILE A 137 4.67 6.84 14.71
C ILE A 137 5.41 5.58 15.18
N LEU A 138 5.02 4.39 14.70
CA LEU A 138 5.69 3.14 15.04
C LEU A 138 7.13 3.19 14.53
N ARG A 139 8.08 2.93 15.44
CA ARG A 139 9.49 2.91 15.11
C ARG A 139 9.82 1.69 14.28
N ASN A 140 10.62 1.90 13.25
CA ASN A 140 11.21 0.81 12.51
C ASN A 140 12.42 0.27 13.28
N LEU A 141 12.36 -1.00 13.69
CA LEU A 141 13.45 -1.63 14.43
C LEU A 141 14.70 -1.87 13.57
N GLY A 142 14.54 -1.89 12.24
CA GLY A 142 15.63 -1.96 11.27
C GLY A 142 16.21 -0.60 10.87
N HIS A 143 15.76 0.50 11.49
CA HIS A 143 16.27 1.84 11.17
C HIS A 143 17.79 1.93 11.36
N VAL A 144 18.46 2.44 10.35
CA VAL A 144 19.89 2.76 10.36
C VAL A 144 20.05 4.19 9.86
N GLU A 145 20.49 5.10 10.73
CA GLU A 145 20.60 6.54 10.42
C GLU A 145 21.46 6.80 9.18
N SER A 146 22.54 6.05 8.99
CA SER A 146 23.46 6.21 7.87
C SER A 146 22.88 5.82 6.50
N THR A 147 21.73 5.14 6.45
CA THR A 147 21.06 4.75 5.20
C THR A 147 19.79 5.56 4.91
N TRP A 148 19.47 6.55 5.76
CA TRP A 148 18.25 7.36 5.71
C TRP A 148 18.48 8.85 5.36
N VAL A 149 19.72 9.25 5.06
CA VAL A 149 20.10 10.66 4.81
C VAL A 149 19.64 11.17 3.43
#